data_AF-A0A2G9THB7-F1
#
_entry.id   AF-A0A2G9THB7-F1
#
_cell.length_a   1.000
_cell.length_b   1.000
_cell.length_c   1.000
_cell.angle_alpha   90.00
_cell.angle_beta   90.00
_cell.angle_gamma   90.00
#
_symmetry.space_group_name_H-M   'P 1'
#
loop_
_entity.id
_entity.type
_entity.pdbx_description
1 polymer ?
#
loop_
_entity_poly.entity_id
_entity_poly.type
_entity_poly.pdbx_seq_one_letter_code
_entity_poly.pdbx_strand_id
1 'polypeptide(L)'
;MWVFSGRRGVHCWVADEKARKLTNAGRSAVAEYLSLIVGDKLDMFGNRANSIKKTLPVHPMVETAYRVAMDCGEIDDMASDWNLIEFLRLDSPAMRWQLLKRRFDDKYRKQMKRAHQVVPEERGIHHCLIDAGNLTAKGRSMCH
;
A
#
# COMPACT_ATOMS: atom_id res chain seq x y z
N MET A 1 -3.41 -19.72 10.38
CA MET A 1 -2.10 -19.54 11.06
C MET A 1 -1.28 -18.54 10.27
N TRP A 2 -0.72 -17.52 10.92
CA TRP A 2 0.15 -16.52 10.29
C TRP A 2 1.61 -16.79 10.65
N VAL A 3 2.51 -16.69 9.67
CA VAL A 3 3.95 -16.94 9.83
C VAL A 3 4.75 -15.80 9.22
N PHE A 4 5.75 -15.29 9.94
CA PHE A 4 6.67 -14.28 9.42
C PHE A 4 7.55 -14.88 8.30
N SER A 5 7.70 -14.16 7.19
CA SER A 5 8.44 -14.67 6.01
C SER A 5 9.97 -14.61 6.15
N GLY A 6 10.49 -14.02 7.24
CA GLY A 6 11.91 -13.89 7.51
C GLY A 6 12.51 -12.53 7.12
N ARG A 7 11.81 -11.69 6.34
CA ARG A 7 12.31 -10.35 5.98
C ARG A 7 11.24 -9.26 5.91
N ARG A 8 10.28 -9.37 4.97
CA ARG A 8 9.37 -8.26 4.60
C ARG A 8 7.93 -8.71 4.34
N GLY A 9 7.48 -9.78 4.96
CA GLY A 9 6.13 -10.26 4.72
C GLY A 9 5.63 -11.26 5.75
N VAL A 10 4.36 -11.61 5.57
CA VAL A 10 3.65 -12.59 6.38
C VAL A 10 2.91 -13.56 5.47
N HIS A 11 2.87 -14.83 5.84
CA HIS A 11 2.13 -15.87 5.13
C HIS A 11 0.96 -16.35 5.97
N CYS A 12 -0.22 -16.45 5.38
CA CYS A 12 -1.38 -17.07 6.01
C CYS A 12 -1.61 -18.48 5.48
N TRP A 13 -1.79 -19.42 6.40
CA TRP A 13 -2.16 -20.80 6.13
C TRP A 13 -3.55 -21.06 6.70
N VAL A 14 -4.49 -21.45 5.84
CA VAL A 14 -5.84 -21.87 6.20
C VAL A 14 -5.91 -23.39 6.12
N ALA A 15 -6.16 -24.03 7.27
CA ALA A 15 -6.10 -25.49 7.41
C ALA A 15 -7.48 -26.13 7.57
N ASP A 16 -8.56 -25.44 7.23
CA ASP A 16 -9.90 -26.03 7.27
C ASP A 16 -10.09 -27.09 6.18
N GLU A 17 -10.83 -28.16 6.48
CA GLU A 17 -11.06 -29.24 5.53
C GLU A 17 -11.71 -28.75 4.22
N LYS A 18 -12.67 -27.83 4.32
CA LYS A 18 -13.32 -27.21 3.17
C LYS A 18 -12.34 -26.39 2.32
N ALA A 19 -11.40 -25.68 2.95
CA ALA A 19 -10.39 -24.90 2.26
C ALA A 19 -9.38 -25.79 1.52
N ARG A 20 -8.98 -26.93 2.11
CA ARG A 20 -8.08 -27.90 1.45
C ARG A 20 -8.71 -28.56 0.22
N LYS A 21 -10.02 -28.79 0.23
CA LYS A 21 -10.77 -29.42 -0.88
C LYS A 21 -11.20 -28.44 -1.97
N LEU A 22 -10.90 -27.15 -1.83
CA LEU A 22 -11.31 -26.13 -2.79
C LEU A 22 -10.67 -26.38 -4.17
N THR A 23 -11.41 -26.09 -5.25
CA THR A 23 -10.86 -26.15 -6.61
C THR A 23 -9.95 -24.95 -6.90
N ASN A 24 -9.18 -24.98 -7.98
CA ASN A 24 -8.41 -23.80 -8.41
C ASN A 24 -9.31 -22.59 -8.64
N ALA A 25 -10.46 -22.77 -9.29
CA ALA A 25 -11.42 -21.69 -9.50
C ALA A 25 -11.93 -21.10 -8.18
N GLY A 26 -12.23 -21.95 -7.19
CA GLY A 26 -12.64 -21.47 -5.87
C GLY A 26 -11.53 -20.70 -5.15
N ARG A 27 -10.26 -21.15 -5.27
CA ARG A 27 -9.11 -20.43 -4.70
C ARG A 27 -8.93 -19.05 -5.34
N SER A 28 -9.04 -18.96 -6.67
CA SER A 28 -8.97 -17.69 -7.39
C SER A 28 -10.08 -16.74 -6.98
N ALA A 29 -11.32 -17.22 -6.87
CA ALA A 29 -12.46 -16.39 -6.44
C ALA A 29 -12.27 -15.80 -5.04
N VAL A 30 -11.69 -16.56 -4.10
CA VAL A 30 -11.36 -16.06 -2.76
C VAL A 30 -10.25 -15.00 -2.82
N ALA A 31 -9.20 -15.22 -3.61
CA ALA A 31 -8.13 -14.26 -3.78
C ALA A 31 -8.62 -12.94 -4.41
N GLU A 32 -9.47 -13.02 -5.43
CA GLU A 32 -10.11 -11.87 -6.06
C GLU A 32 -11.01 -11.11 -5.08
N TYR A 33 -11.81 -11.83 -4.29
CA TYR A 33 -12.69 -11.20 -3.31
C TYR A 33 -11.92 -10.39 -2.25
N LEU A 34 -10.74 -10.85 -1.83
CA LEU A 34 -9.88 -10.15 -0.86
C LEU A 34 -9.03 -9.03 -1.50
N SER A 35 -8.91 -9.00 -2.83
CA SER A 35 -8.06 -8.06 -3.56
C SER A 35 -8.88 -6.87 -4.07
N LEU A 36 -8.84 -5.76 -3.33
CA LEU A 36 -9.54 -4.52 -3.73
C LEU A 36 -8.74 -3.66 -4.71
N ILE A 37 -7.44 -3.93 -4.86
CA ILE A 37 -6.54 -3.20 -5.76
C ILE A 37 -6.15 -4.15 -6.88
N VAL A 38 -6.52 -3.82 -8.11
CA VAL A 38 -6.16 -4.59 -9.31
C VAL A 38 -5.29 -3.70 -10.18
N GLY A 39 -3.98 -3.98 -10.19
CA GLY A 39 -2.97 -3.07 -10.76
C GLY A 39 -2.93 -1.76 -9.97
N ASP A 40 -2.94 -0.62 -10.67
CA ASP A 40 -2.96 0.71 -10.05
C ASP A 40 -4.38 1.25 -9.80
N LYS A 41 -5.42 0.41 -9.98
CA LYS A 41 -6.82 0.82 -9.86
C LYS A 41 -7.46 0.20 -8.62
N LEU A 42 -8.07 1.05 -7.81
CA LEU A 42 -8.93 0.65 -6.71
C LEU A 42 -10.30 0.24 -7.25
N ASP A 43 -10.69 -1.01 -7.02
CA ASP A 43 -11.96 -1.59 -7.43
C ASP A 43 -12.89 -1.86 -6.24
N MET A 44 -13.48 -0.79 -5.70
CA MET A 44 -14.38 -0.89 -4.53
C MET A 44 -15.76 -1.47 -4.86
N PHE A 45 -16.14 -1.53 -6.15
CA PHE A 45 -17.49 -1.89 -6.60
C PHE A 45 -17.52 -3.17 -7.44
N GLY A 46 -16.36 -3.84 -7.58
CA GLY A 46 -16.13 -4.92 -8.52
C GLY A 46 -16.19 -4.45 -9.98
N ASN A 47 -15.91 -5.37 -10.91
CA ASN A 47 -15.94 -5.19 -12.37
C ASN A 47 -17.32 -4.80 -12.98
N ARG A 48 -18.21 -4.15 -12.23
CA ARG A 48 -19.52 -3.65 -12.67
C ARG A 48 -19.38 -2.33 -13.44
N ALA A 49 -20.28 -2.07 -14.39
CA ALA A 49 -20.22 -0.92 -15.29
C ALA A 49 -20.24 0.44 -14.55
N ASN A 50 -19.47 1.41 -15.07
CA ASN A 50 -19.09 2.69 -14.44
C ASN A 50 -20.25 3.60 -14.00
N SER A 51 -21.45 3.48 -14.57
CA SER A 51 -22.58 4.37 -14.30
C SER A 51 -23.38 4.02 -13.05
N ILE A 52 -23.32 2.76 -12.59
CA ILE A 52 -24.04 2.27 -11.39
C ILE A 52 -23.15 2.39 -10.13
N LYS A 53 -21.88 2.81 -10.27
CA LYS A 53 -20.87 2.79 -9.20
C LYS A 53 -21.08 3.79 -8.07
N LYS A 54 -21.78 4.91 -8.30
CA LYS A 54 -21.86 5.99 -7.31
C LYS A 54 -23.00 5.84 -6.30
N THR A 55 -23.96 4.96 -6.58
CA THR A 55 -25.19 4.80 -5.77
C THR A 55 -25.27 3.45 -5.07
N LEU A 56 -24.34 2.53 -5.34
CA LEU A 56 -24.35 1.22 -4.71
C LEU A 56 -23.74 1.27 -3.30
N PRO A 57 -24.37 0.58 -2.33
CA PRO A 57 -23.79 0.42 -1.01
C PRO A 57 -22.46 -0.35 -1.10
N VAL A 58 -21.49 0.09 -0.31
CA VAL A 58 -20.17 -0.54 -0.20
C VAL A 58 -20.31 -1.94 0.39
N HIS A 59 -19.48 -2.88 -0.05
CA HIS A 59 -19.54 -4.25 0.46
C HIS A 59 -19.15 -4.30 1.95
N PRO A 60 -19.86 -5.06 2.82
CA PRO A 60 -19.60 -5.09 4.26
C PRO A 60 -18.15 -5.45 4.65
N MET A 61 -17.48 -6.27 3.83
CA MET A 61 -16.05 -6.59 4.02
C MET A 61 -15.16 -5.35 3.93
N VAL A 62 -15.43 -4.46 2.96
CA VAL A 62 -14.65 -3.24 2.76
C VAL A 62 -14.88 -2.27 3.91
N GLU A 63 -16.14 -2.11 4.34
CA GLU A 63 -16.48 -1.29 5.50
C GLU A 63 -15.82 -1.81 6.77
N THR A 64 -15.84 -3.12 6.99
CA THR A 64 -15.19 -3.75 8.15
C THR A 64 -13.67 -3.57 8.10
N ALA A 65 -13.06 -3.77 6.94
CA ALA A 65 -11.62 -3.58 6.75
C ALA A 65 -11.22 -2.12 6.98
N TYR A 66 -11.99 -1.16 6.47
CA TYR A 66 -11.77 0.26 6.70
C TYR A 66 -11.82 0.59 8.20
N ARG A 67 -12.86 0.13 8.90
CA ARG A 67 -12.98 0.35 10.34
C ARG A 67 -11.79 -0.23 11.11
N VAL A 68 -11.43 -1.49 10.87
CA VAL A 68 -10.29 -2.14 11.54
C VAL A 68 -8.98 -1.39 11.28
N ALA A 69 -8.77 -0.92 10.04
CA ALA A 69 -7.56 -0.19 9.65
C ALA A 69 -7.47 1.21 10.27
N MET A 70 -8.60 1.86 10.53
CA MET A 70 -8.64 3.20 11.15
C MET A 70 -8.64 3.13 12.67
N ASP A 71 -9.31 2.13 13.26
CA ASP A 71 -9.45 2.00 14.71
C ASP A 71 -8.11 1.69 15.43
N CYS A 72 -7.13 1.12 14.73
CA CYS A 72 -5.83 0.80 15.33
C CYS A 72 -4.88 2.01 15.50
N GLY A 73 -5.19 3.16 14.89
CA GLY A 73 -4.37 4.37 14.96
C GLY A 73 -3.03 4.32 14.20
N GLU A 74 -2.59 3.14 13.74
CA GLU A 74 -1.33 2.95 13.00
C GLU A 74 -1.28 3.78 11.71
N ILE A 75 -2.43 3.97 11.06
CA ILE A 75 -2.53 4.81 9.85
C ILE A 75 -2.34 6.30 10.20
N ASP A 76 -2.82 6.76 11.36
CA ASP A 76 -2.67 8.14 11.79
C ASP A 76 -1.23 8.45 12.22
N ASP A 77 -0.58 7.50 12.91
CA ASP A 77 0.83 7.57 13.27
C ASP A 77 1.70 7.60 12.00
N MET A 78 1.40 6.72 11.05
CA MET A 78 2.02 6.75 9.72
C MET A 78 1.78 8.11 9.05
N ALA A 79 0.54 8.58 8.93
CA ALA A 79 0.25 9.87 8.28
C ALA A 79 1.02 11.04 8.93
N SER A 80 1.21 11.00 10.25
CA SER A 80 2.00 11.98 11.00
C SER A 80 3.50 11.85 10.73
N ASP A 81 4.05 10.64 10.78
CA ASP A 81 5.47 10.36 10.51
C ASP A 81 5.89 10.76 9.09
N TRP A 82 5.02 10.47 8.12
CA TRP A 82 5.20 10.83 6.73
C TRP A 82 4.89 12.30 6.45
N ASN A 83 4.50 13.08 7.47
CA ASN A 83 4.07 14.46 7.38
C ASN A 83 2.98 14.68 6.31
N LEU A 84 2.16 13.65 6.10
CA LEU A 84 1.14 13.58 5.07
C LEU A 84 0.01 14.57 5.37
N ILE A 85 -0.24 14.84 6.66
CA ILE A 85 -1.21 15.84 7.10
C ILE A 85 -0.79 17.24 6.65
N GLU A 86 0.48 17.63 6.76
CA GLU A 86 0.97 18.92 6.23
C GLU A 86 0.85 18.95 4.70
N PHE A 87 1.20 17.86 4.02
CA PHE A 87 1.06 17.75 2.57
C PHE A 87 -0.40 17.91 2.09
N LEU A 88 -1.36 17.29 2.78
CA LEU A 88 -2.78 17.38 2.43
C LEU A 88 -3.41 18.73 2.81
N ARG A 89 -2.88 19.41 3.84
CA ARG A 89 -3.24 20.79 4.21
C ARG A 89 -2.75 21.85 3.23
N LEU A 90 -1.83 21.51 2.32
CA LEU A 90 -1.42 22.45 1.27
C LEU A 90 -2.53 22.58 0.22
N ASP A 91 -3.06 23.80 0.08
CA ASP A 91 -4.20 24.10 -0.79
C ASP A 91 -3.90 24.00 -2.29
N SER A 92 -2.62 24.08 -2.69
CA SER A 92 -2.24 24.09 -4.10
C SER A 92 -1.34 22.90 -4.52
N PRO A 93 -1.59 22.31 -5.71
CA PRO A 93 -0.70 21.29 -6.28
C PRO A 93 0.74 21.76 -6.44
N ALA A 94 0.96 23.06 -6.66
CA ALA A 94 2.29 23.65 -6.77
C ALA A 94 3.06 23.60 -5.45
N MET A 95 2.41 23.91 -4.32
CA MET A 95 3.01 23.85 -2.99
C MET A 95 3.32 22.40 -2.60
N ARG A 96 2.40 21.47 -2.90
CA ARG A 96 2.61 20.03 -2.72
C ARG A 96 3.83 19.54 -3.50
N TRP A 97 3.96 19.97 -4.76
CA TRP A 97 5.09 19.61 -5.62
C TRP A 97 6.43 20.17 -5.12
N GLN A 98 6.43 21.40 -4.59
CA GLN A 98 7.62 21.99 -3.97
C GLN A 98 8.04 21.22 -2.70
N LEU A 99 7.08 20.81 -1.87
CA LEU A 99 7.35 19.99 -0.68
C LEU A 99 7.95 18.62 -1.06
N LEU A 100 7.41 17.97 -2.09
CA LEU A 100 7.96 16.72 -2.62
C LEU A 100 9.38 16.89 -3.16
N LYS A 101 9.67 17.95 -3.90
CA LYS A 101 11.03 18.25 -4.37
C LYS A 101 12.00 18.46 -3.21
N ARG A 102 11.58 19.17 -2.16
CA ARG A 102 12.39 19.32 -0.93
C ARG A 102 12.65 18.00 -0.23
N ARG A 103 11.83 16.97 -0.45
CA ARG A 103 11.97 15.66 0.20
C ARG A 103 12.70 14.61 -0.65
N PHE A 104 12.48 14.58 -1.97
CA PHE A 104 12.94 13.50 -2.83
C PHE A 104 13.94 13.92 -3.92
N ASP A 105 14.11 15.22 -4.18
CA ASP A 105 15.06 15.71 -5.19
C ASP A 105 16.35 16.22 -4.52
N ASP A 106 17.41 15.41 -4.59
CA ASP A 106 18.71 15.72 -4.00
C ASP A 106 19.38 16.95 -4.62
N LYS A 107 19.17 17.18 -5.91
CA LYS A 107 19.72 18.36 -6.61
C LYS A 107 19.05 19.62 -6.07
N TYR A 108 17.73 19.56 -5.92
CA TYR A 108 16.94 20.65 -5.35
C TYR A 108 17.29 20.90 -3.87
N ARG A 109 17.47 19.84 -3.06
CA ARG A 109 17.94 19.95 -1.68
C ARG A 109 19.30 20.63 -1.56
N LYS A 110 20.29 20.22 -2.38
CA LYS A 110 21.61 20.85 -2.41
C LYS A 110 21.53 22.34 -2.77
N GLN A 111 20.64 22.70 -3.70
CA GLN A 111 20.38 24.09 -4.05
C GLN A 111 19.79 24.88 -2.88
N MET A 112 18.83 24.30 -2.14
CA MET A 112 18.19 24.94 -0.99
C MET A 112 19.14 25.10 0.20
N LYS A 113 20.03 24.12 0.44
CA LYS A 113 21.11 24.23 1.44
C LYS A 113 22.07 25.37 1.10
N ARG A 114 22.43 25.55 -0.18
CA ARG A 114 23.25 26.68 -0.65
C ARG A 114 22.54 28.03 -0.47
N ALA A 115 21.21 28.04 -0.58
CA ALA A 115 20.38 29.22 -0.37
C ALA A 115 20.05 29.50 1.12
N HIS A 116 20.71 28.81 2.07
CA HIS A 116 20.48 28.93 3.51
C HIS A 116 19.02 28.71 3.95
N GLN A 117 18.24 27.93 3.18
CA GLN A 117 16.89 27.54 3.59
C GLN A 117 16.91 26.30 4.47
N VAL A 118 15.97 26.22 5.42
CA VAL A 118 15.78 25.05 6.28
C VAL A 118 15.37 23.85 5.43
N VAL A 119 16.25 22.85 5.35
CA VAL A 119 15.99 21.59 4.63
C VAL A 119 15.75 20.48 5.67
N PRO A 120 14.60 19.78 5.62
CA PRO A 120 14.31 18.69 6.56
C PRO A 120 15.35 17.56 6.47
N GLU A 121 15.73 17.01 7.62
CA GLU A 121 16.68 15.90 7.73
C GLU A 121 16.18 14.63 7.02
N GLU A 122 17.13 13.83 6.52
CA GLU A 122 16.85 12.55 5.86
C GLU A 122 16.34 11.52 6.89
N ARG A 123 15.04 11.55 7.16
CA ARG A 123 14.38 10.41 7.81
C ARG A 123 14.30 9.28 6.79
N GLY A 124 15.10 8.24 7.01
CA GLY A 124 15.23 7.06 6.15
C GLY A 124 13.87 6.52 5.73
N ILE A 125 13.61 6.55 4.43
CA ILE A 125 12.37 6.07 3.83
C ILE A 125 12.51 4.56 3.74
N HIS A 126 11.93 3.82 4.71
CA HIS A 126 11.66 2.41 4.51
C HIS A 126 10.55 2.31 3.47
N HIS A 127 10.96 2.24 2.19
CA HIS A 127 10.08 2.02 1.07
C HIS A 127 9.43 0.64 1.22
N CYS A 128 8.22 0.58 1.78
CA CYS A 128 7.32 -0.55 1.56
C CYS A 128 6.66 -0.36 0.19
N LEU A 129 7.46 -0.49 -0.88
CA LEU A 129 6.94 -0.82 -2.20
C LEU A 129 6.62 -2.31 -2.17
N ILE A 130 5.34 -2.66 -2.19
CA ILE A 130 4.90 -4.03 -2.50
C ILE A 130 5.17 -4.21 -3.99
N ASP A 131 6.35 -4.71 -4.33
CA ASP A 131 6.67 -5.15 -5.70
C ASP A 131 5.86 -6.40 -6.01
N ALA A 132 4.71 -6.21 -6.66
CA ALA A 132 4.01 -7.26 -7.37
C ALA A 132 4.69 -7.46 -8.73
N GLY A 133 5.85 -8.11 -8.74
CA GLY A 133 6.64 -8.29 -9.95
C GLY A 133 7.48 -9.56 -9.93
N ASN A 134 7.12 -10.50 -10.81
CA ASN A 134 7.89 -11.68 -11.23
C ASN A 134 7.93 -12.91 -10.30
N LEU A 135 6.80 -13.64 -10.32
CA LEU A 135 6.81 -15.10 -10.40
C LEU A 135 7.44 -15.55 -11.74
N THR A 136 8.77 -15.60 -11.83
CA THR A 136 9.41 -16.62 -12.69
C THR A 136 10.61 -17.21 -11.97
N ALA A 137 10.50 -18.51 -11.72
CA ALA A 137 11.54 -19.33 -11.16
C ALA A 137 12.80 -19.31 -12.05
N LYS A 138 13.96 -19.10 -11.42
CA LYS A 138 15.23 -19.74 -11.81
C LYS A 138 16.16 -19.73 -10.60
N GLY A 139 16.41 -20.91 -10.07
CA GLY A 139 17.32 -21.11 -8.95
C GLY A 139 18.76 -20.81 -9.32
N ARG A 140 19.56 -20.54 -8.28
CA ARG A 140 20.89 -21.13 -8.13
C ARG A 140 21.31 -21.08 -6.66
N SER A 141 21.77 -22.24 -6.22
CA SER A 141 22.53 -22.52 -5.01
C SER A 141 23.71 -21.58 -4.82
N MET A 142 24.04 -21.27 -3.58
CA MET A 142 25.35 -21.65 -3.02
C MET A 142 25.36 -21.52 -1.49
N CYS A 143 25.68 -22.64 -0.84
CA CYS A 143 26.43 -22.73 0.42
C CYS A 143 27.68 -21.83 0.31
N HIS A 144 28.22 -21.20 1.35
CA HIS A 144 28.46 -21.58 2.74
C HIS A 144 28.51 -20.33 3.60
#